data_AF-A0A7S0JBQ8-F1
#
_entry.id   AF-A0A7S0JBQ8-F1
#
_cell.length_a   1.000
_cell.length_b   1.000
_cell.length_c   1.000
_cell.angle_alpha   90.00
_cell.angle_beta   90.00
_cell.angle_gamma   90.00
#
_symmetry.space_group_name_H-M   'P 1'
#
loop_
_entity.id
_entity.type
_entity.pdbx_description
1 polymer ?
#
loop_
_entity_poly.entity_id
_entity_poly.type
_entity_poly.pdbx_seq_one_letter_code
_entity_poly.pdbx_strand_id
1 'polypeptide(L)'
;CIVGGGVIGAWTAVSAARRGARVALLEQFEPSHSRGSSHGDGRIYRLAYEQDHYVDMMEYALPLWRGLSETAAEPLLARTGGVSVAPTGSARTSGLKALYER
;
A
#
# COMPACT_ATOMS: atom_id res chain seq x y z
N CYS A 1 -21.50 -4.27 5.58
CA CYS A 1 -21.02 -5.57 5.07
C CYS A 1 -19.93 -5.29 4.05
N ILE A 2 -18.82 -6.02 4.09
CA ILE A 2 -17.71 -5.90 3.14
C ILE A 2 -17.55 -7.26 2.47
N VAL A 3 -17.51 -7.28 1.14
CA VAL A 3 -17.37 -8.49 0.34
C VAL A 3 -15.98 -8.47 -0.30
N GLY A 4 -15.21 -9.52 -0.04
CA GLY A 4 -13.78 -9.62 -0.34
C GLY A 4 -12.91 -9.31 0.88
N GLY A 5 -12.16 -10.30 1.35
CA GLY A 5 -11.22 -10.28 2.47
C GLY A 5 -9.76 -10.03 2.09
N GLY A 6 -9.48 -9.61 0.84
CA GLY A 6 -8.16 -9.14 0.44
C GLY A 6 -7.73 -7.86 1.18
N VAL A 7 -6.51 -7.36 0.92
CA VAL A 7 -5.90 -6.26 1.69
C VAL A 7 -6.78 -5.01 1.81
N ILE A 8 -7.52 -4.64 0.75
CA ILE A 8 -8.42 -3.49 0.76
C ILE A 8 -9.66 -3.73 1.65
N GLY A 9 -10.28 -4.91 1.53
CA GLY A 9 -11.45 -5.27 2.31
C GLY A 9 -11.12 -5.44 3.80
N ALA A 10 -9.99 -6.08 4.10
CA ALA A 10 -9.47 -6.19 5.46
C ALA A 10 -9.17 -4.82 6.07
N TRP A 11 -8.46 -3.94 5.35
CA TRP A 11 -8.16 -2.59 5.84
C TRP A 11 -9.43 -1.76 6.06
N THR A 12 -10.41 -1.89 5.16
CA THR A 12 -11.72 -1.24 5.29
C THR A 12 -12.47 -1.76 6.51
N ALA A 13 -12.45 -3.07 6.76
CA ALA A 13 -13.11 -3.68 7.90
C ALA A 13 -12.51 -3.20 9.22
N VAL A 14 -11.18 -3.22 9.34
CA VAL A 14 -10.45 -2.72 10.51
C VAL A 14 -10.71 -1.23 10.72
N SER A 15 -10.64 -0.43 9.66
CA SER A 15 -10.85 1.02 9.73
C SER A 15 -12.28 1.37 10.16
N ALA A 16 -13.28 0.65 9.65
CA ALA A 16 -14.68 0.84 10.03
C ALA A 16 -14.93 0.38 11.48
N ALA A 17 -14.40 -0.77 11.88
CA ALA A 17 -14.53 -1.29 13.24
C ALA A 17 -13.89 -0.35 14.28
N ARG A 18 -12.71 0.22 13.97
CA ARG A 18 -12.05 1.24 14.82
C ARG A 18 -12.88 2.52 15.00
N ARG A 19 -13.82 2.78 14.10
CA ARG A 19 -14.77 3.91 14.17
C ARG A 19 -16.10 3.52 14.85
N GLY A 20 -16.18 2.35 15.48
CA GLY A 20 -17.36 1.87 16.19
C GLY A 20 -18.43 1.20 15.31
N ALA A 21 -18.16 0.98 14.03
CA ALA A 21 -19.11 0.30 13.16
C ALA A 21 -19.18 -1.20 13.46
N ARG A 22 -20.38 -1.78 13.38
CA ARG A 22 -20.56 -3.25 13.37
C ARG A 22 -20.26 -3.77 11.97
N VAL A 23 -19.18 -4.54 11.83
CA VAL A 23 -18.67 -4.99 10.53
C VAL A 23 -18.82 -6.50 10.36
N ALA A 24 -19.25 -6.92 9.17
CA ALA A 24 -19.13 -8.28 8.67
C ALA A 24 -18.22 -8.25 7.44
N LEU A 25 -17.16 -9.06 7.46
CA LEU A 25 -16.23 -9.28 6.36
C LEU A 25 -16.46 -10.69 5.79
N LEU A 26 -16.78 -10.78 4.51
CA LEU A 26 -17.06 -12.03 3.83
C LEU A 26 -15.97 -12.28 2.79
N GLU A 27 -15.33 -13.45 2.84
CA GLU A 27 -14.32 -13.90 1.88
C GLU A 27 -14.71 -15.29 1.38
N GLN A 28 -14.54 -15.51 0.08
CA GLN A 28 -14.86 -16.78 -0.58
C GLN A 28 -13.81 -17.86 -0.28
N PHE A 29 -12.57 -17.47 0.00
CA PHE A 29 -11.44 -18.37 0.24
C PHE A 29 -10.88 -18.27 1.67
N GLU A 30 -9.87 -19.09 1.96
CA GLU A 30 -9.14 -19.02 3.22
C GLU A 30 -8.23 -17.78 3.27
N PRO A 31 -7.93 -17.24 4.46
CA PRO A 31 -6.90 -16.20 4.61
C PRO A 31 -5.58 -16.58 3.92
N SER A 32 -4.94 -15.62 3.28
CA SER A 32 -3.66 -15.79 2.58
C SER A 32 -3.67 -16.74 1.37
N HIS A 33 -4.83 -17.05 0.80
CA HIS A 33 -4.93 -17.78 -0.45
C HIS A 33 -4.21 -17.08 -1.63
N SER A 34 -3.78 -17.86 -2.63
CA SER A 34 -3.08 -17.37 -3.84
C SER A 34 -3.99 -17.03 -5.02
N ARG A 35 -5.32 -16.97 -4.80
CA ARG A 35 -6.32 -16.78 -5.87
C ARG A 35 -6.75 -15.32 -6.11
N GLY A 36 -6.04 -14.37 -5.53
CA GLY A 36 -6.31 -12.92 -5.63
C GLY A 36 -5.09 -12.10 -6.00
N SER A 37 -5.11 -10.78 -5.79
CA SER A 37 -3.99 -9.88 -6.11
C SER A 37 -3.07 -9.58 -4.92
N SER A 38 -3.37 -10.12 -3.74
CA SER A 38 -2.69 -9.82 -2.48
C SER A 38 -1.62 -10.83 -2.08
N HIS A 39 -1.47 -11.94 -2.82
CA HIS A 39 -0.55 -13.03 -2.48
C HIS A 39 0.94 -12.68 -2.71
N GLY A 40 1.84 -13.55 -2.26
CA GLY A 40 3.29 -13.36 -2.40
C GLY A 40 3.88 -12.49 -1.30
N ASP A 41 5.20 -12.43 -1.27
CA ASP A 41 5.94 -12.11 -0.03
C ASP A 41 6.01 -10.62 0.29
N GLY A 42 5.77 -9.74 -0.69
CA GLY A 42 5.86 -8.31 -0.45
C GLY A 42 5.38 -7.46 -1.62
N ARG A 43 5.34 -6.14 -1.38
CA ARG A 43 4.98 -5.12 -2.37
C ARG A 43 5.91 -3.91 -2.23
N ILE A 44 6.22 -3.27 -3.35
CA ILE A 44 6.98 -2.03 -3.36
C ILE A 44 6.10 -0.91 -2.83
N TYR A 45 6.61 -0.21 -1.82
CA TYR A 45 6.13 1.10 -1.42
C TYR A 45 6.99 2.17 -2.10
N ARG A 46 6.38 3.12 -2.82
CA ARG A 46 7.11 4.19 -3.51
C ARG A 46 6.33 5.50 -3.49
N LEU A 47 7.06 6.62 -3.47
CA LEU A 47 6.50 7.96 -3.69
C LEU A 47 6.57 8.36 -5.17
N ALA A 48 7.49 7.76 -5.91
CA ALA A 48 7.74 7.92 -7.34
C ALA A 48 6.50 7.71 -8.23
N TYR A 49 5.64 8.71 -8.37
CA TYR A 49 4.46 8.73 -9.24
C TYR A 49 4.46 9.97 -10.13
N GLU A 50 3.87 9.86 -11.33
CA GLU A 50 3.74 10.98 -12.27
C GLU A 50 2.60 11.93 -11.90
N GLN A 51 1.55 11.41 -11.27
CA GLN A 51 0.38 12.20 -10.87
C GLN A 51 0.45 12.51 -9.37
N ASP A 52 0.33 13.78 -9.03
CA ASP A 52 0.49 14.29 -7.65
C ASP A 52 -0.46 13.60 -6.65
N HIS A 53 -1.71 13.31 -7.04
CA HIS A 53 -2.67 12.66 -6.14
C HIS A 53 -2.23 11.25 -5.68
N TYR A 54 -1.40 10.54 -6.45
CA TYR A 54 -0.80 9.29 -5.96
C TYR A 54 0.30 9.57 -4.94
N VAL A 55 1.09 10.63 -5.12
CA VAL A 55 2.07 11.06 -4.12
C VAL A 55 1.37 11.39 -2.81
N ASP A 56 0.31 12.21 -2.85
CA ASP A 56 -0.47 12.59 -1.68
C ASP A 56 -1.06 11.36 -0.95
N MET A 57 -1.62 10.41 -1.69
CA MET A 57 -2.13 9.16 -1.13
C MET A 57 -1.03 8.34 -0.46
N MET A 58 0.15 8.28 -1.06
CA MET A 58 1.28 7.56 -0.47
C MET A 58 1.79 8.30 0.76
N GLU A 59 1.96 9.61 0.75
CA GLU A 59 2.35 10.37 1.95
C GLU A 59 1.35 10.18 3.10
N TYR A 60 0.05 10.16 2.80
CA TYR A 60 -1.00 9.83 3.76
C TYR A 60 -0.92 8.39 4.29
N ALA A 61 -0.58 7.43 3.43
CA ALA A 61 -0.48 6.02 3.79
C ALA A 61 0.74 5.69 4.68
N LEU A 62 1.84 6.44 4.55
CA LEU A 62 3.09 6.16 5.27
C LEU A 62 2.92 6.07 6.80
N PRO A 63 2.33 7.06 7.49
CA PRO A 63 2.10 6.96 8.94
C PRO A 63 1.14 5.82 9.31
N LEU A 64 0.17 5.47 8.44
CA LEU A 64 -0.75 4.36 8.69
C LEU A 64 -0.03 3.01 8.67
N TRP A 65 0.89 2.81 7.72
CA TRP A 65 1.74 1.62 7.68
C TRP A 65 2.69 1.52 8.88
N ARG A 66 3.24 2.66 9.33
CA ARG A 66 4.08 2.70 10.55
C ARG A 66 3.26 2.30 11.78
N GLY A 67 2.09 2.90 11.98
CA GLY A 67 1.20 2.56 13.09
C GLY A 67 0.68 1.12 13.03
N LEU A 68 0.46 0.56 11.83
CA LEU A 68 0.13 -0.87 11.70
C LEU A 68 1.30 -1.76 12.12
N SER A 69 2.52 -1.41 11.69
CA SER A 69 3.75 -2.14 12.02
C SER A 69 4.02 -2.19 13.52
N GLU A 70 3.62 -1.17 14.28
CA GLU A 70 3.74 -1.14 15.76
C GLU A 70 2.89 -2.21 16.45
N THR A 71 1.83 -2.68 15.80
CA THR A 71 0.91 -3.70 16.36
C THR A 71 1.10 -5.09 15.74
N ALA A 72 1.98 -5.20 14.74
CA ALA A 72 2.26 -6.45 14.05
C ALA A 72 3.31 -7.28 14.79
N ALA A 73 3.31 -8.59 14.59
CA ALA A 73 4.32 -9.49 15.16
C ALA A 73 5.73 -9.25 14.58
N GLU A 74 5.79 -8.66 13.38
CA GLU A 74 7.02 -8.35 12.66
C GLU A 74 6.93 -7.00 11.94
N PRO A 75 8.07 -6.35 11.62
CA PRO A 75 8.06 -5.10 10.87
C PRO A 75 7.46 -5.29 9.47
N LEU A 76 6.45 -4.49 9.11
CA LEU A 76 5.79 -4.58 7.80
C LEU A 76 6.42 -3.69 6.72
N LEU A 77 7.27 -2.74 7.11
CA LEU A 77 7.97 -1.83 6.19
C LEU A 77 9.48 -1.96 6.33
N ALA A 78 10.12 -2.46 5.27
CA ALA A 78 11.57 -2.42 5.11
C ALA A 78 11.99 -1.22 4.24
N ARG A 79 12.91 -0.39 4.73
CA ARG A 79 13.51 0.70 3.94
C ARG A 79 14.67 0.16 3.10
N THR A 80 14.35 -0.34 1.91
CA THR A 80 15.34 -0.92 0.98
C THR A 80 15.87 0.09 -0.04
N GLY A 81 15.28 1.29 -0.12
CA GLY A 81 15.51 2.23 -1.21
C GLY A 81 14.72 1.83 -2.47
N GLY A 82 15.01 2.48 -3.59
CA GLY A 82 14.37 2.17 -4.87
C GLY A 82 15.18 2.75 -6.02
N VAL A 83 15.24 2.01 -7.13
CA VAL A 83 15.93 2.43 -8.35
C VAL A 83 14.94 2.40 -9.50
N SER A 84 14.87 3.51 -10.23
CA SER A 84 14.13 3.61 -11.49
C SER A 84 15.13 3.86 -12.62
N VAL A 85 15.12 3.00 -13.64
CA VAL A 85 16.01 3.09 -14.79
C VAL A 85 15.17 3.30 -16.05
N ALA A 86 15.58 4.23 -16.91
CA ALA A 86 15.01 4.43 -18.23
C ALA A 86 16.09 4.90 -19.22
N PRO A 87 15.86 4.75 -20.53
CA PRO A 87 16.76 5.32 -21.54
C PRO A 87 16.91 6.84 -21.36
N THR A 88 18.09 7.36 -21.73
CA THR A 88 18.37 8.79 -21.73
C THR A 88 17.32 9.56 -22.54
N GLY A 89 16.76 10.62 -21.95
CA GLY A 89 15.71 11.43 -22.57
C GLY A 89 14.28 10.91 -22.36
N SER A 90 14.08 9.83 -21.59
CA SER A 90 12.74 9.35 -21.26
C SER A 90 11.96 10.34 -20.38
N ALA A 91 10.70 10.62 -20.77
CA ALA A 91 9.78 11.44 -19.99
C ALA A 91 9.55 10.90 -18.57
N ARG A 92 9.60 9.57 -18.39
CA ARG A 92 9.41 8.89 -17.10
C ARG A 92 10.46 9.30 -16.06
N THR A 93 11.73 9.44 -16.46
CA THR A 93 12.82 9.81 -15.53
C THR A 93 12.85 11.31 -15.25
N SER A 94 12.44 12.15 -16.21
CA SER A 94 12.41 13.61 -16.02
C SER A 94 11.40 14.03 -14.96
N GLY A 95 10.20 13.44 -14.96
CA GLY A 95 9.18 13.70 -13.92
C GLY A 95 9.57 13.18 -12.54
N LEU A 96 10.24 12.02 -12.49
CA LEU A 96 10.71 11.43 -11.22
C LEU A 96 11.84 12.23 -10.56
N LYS A 97 12.77 12.77 -11.35
CA LYS A 97 13.88 13.59 -10.83
C LYS A 97 13.34 14.80 -10.05
N ALA A 98 12.36 15.51 -10.62
CA ALA A 98 11.73 16.66 -10.00
C ALA A 98 10.91 16.33 -8.74
N LEU A 99 10.59 15.05 -8.49
CA LEU A 99 9.90 14.60 -7.29
C LEU A 99 10.89 14.26 -6.16
N TYR A 100 12.02 13.64 -6.48
CA TYR A 100 13.07 13.30 -5.50
C TYR A 100 13.91 14.50 -5.05
N GLU A 101 13.88 15.60 -5.80
CA GLU A 101 14.56 16.86 -5.47
C GLU A 101 13.69 17.83 -4.63
N ARG A 102 12.45 17.44 -4.30
CA ARG A 102 11.57 18.19 -3.38
C ARG A 102 11.92 17.87 -1.93
#